data_AF-A0A957ZP19-F1
#
_entry.id   AF-A0A957ZP19-F1
#
_cell.length_a   1.000
_cell.length_b   1.000
_cell.length_c   1.000
_cell.angle_alpha   90.00
_cell.angle_beta   90.00
_cell.angle_gamma   90.00
#
_symmetry.space_group_name_H-M   'P 1'
#
loop_
_entity.id
_entity.type
_entity.pdbx_description
1 polymer ?
#
loop_
_entity_poly.entity_id
_entity_poly.type
_entity_poly.pdbx_seq_one_letter_code
_entity_poly.pdbx_strand_id
1 'polypeptide(L)'
;MSQTEPSAHPSASISLRGIHTQEIYPADEIRYLSDSGALLDVWHDLEGLRPQVSRELFDGRVRGAPGPTVHPLTDSGVWRYHELILPVPANQIVSRAEGNTPLYEHPCVSEWAGIDTLYLKHEGE
;
A
#
# COMPACT_ATOMS: atom_id res chain seq x y z
N MET A 1 -28.84 7.41 28.69
CA MET A 1 -27.59 6.65 28.78
C MET A 1 -27.17 6.31 27.36
N SER A 2 -26.44 7.23 26.71
CA SER A 2 -25.85 6.97 25.40
C SER A 2 -24.46 6.41 25.67
N GLN A 3 -24.33 5.09 25.56
CA GLN A 3 -23.03 4.45 25.55
C GLN A 3 -22.50 4.61 24.13
N THR A 4 -21.60 5.56 23.95
CA THR A 4 -20.72 5.60 22.78
C THR A 4 -19.85 4.36 22.90
N GLU A 5 -20.07 3.37 22.04
CA GLU A 5 -19.12 2.27 21.92
C GLU A 5 -17.74 2.84 21.59
N PRO A 6 -16.67 2.35 22.22
CA PRO A 6 -15.34 2.77 21.84
C PRO A 6 -15.13 2.33 20.39
N SER A 7 -15.04 3.32 19.49
CA SER A 7 -14.49 3.14 18.16
C SER A 7 -13.18 2.37 18.33
N ALA A 8 -13.13 1.14 17.82
CA ALA A 8 -11.90 0.36 17.82
C ALA A 8 -10.91 1.07 16.90
N HIS A 9 -10.12 1.99 17.47
CA HIS A 9 -9.09 2.72 16.75
C HIS A 9 -8.10 1.73 16.15
N PRO A 10 -8.02 1.58 14.83
CA PRO A 10 -7.03 0.72 14.21
C PRO A 10 -5.75 1.54 14.01
N SER A 11 -5.06 1.90 15.10
CA SER A 11 -3.97 2.89 14.99
C SER A 11 -2.69 2.51 15.73
N ALA A 12 -2.41 1.22 15.92
CA ALA A 12 -1.09 0.82 16.40
C ALA A 12 -0.02 0.84 15.30
N SER A 13 -0.38 0.83 14.01
CA SER A 13 0.60 0.69 12.92
C SER A 13 0.70 1.85 11.93
N ILE A 14 -0.23 2.83 11.94
CA ILE A 14 -0.19 3.99 11.04
C ILE A 14 -0.54 5.32 11.71
N SER A 15 0.03 6.42 11.21
CA SER A 15 -0.23 7.80 11.66
C SER A 15 -0.06 8.80 10.50
N LEU A 16 -0.53 10.04 10.66
CA LEU A 16 -0.20 11.14 9.75
C LEU A 16 0.99 11.91 10.31
N ARG A 17 2.00 12.20 9.48
CA ARG A 17 3.21 12.92 9.90
C ARG A 17 3.55 14.07 8.96
N GLY A 18 3.89 15.23 9.52
CA GLY A 18 4.39 16.36 8.74
C GLY A 18 5.76 16.06 8.12
N ILE A 19 5.88 16.14 6.79
CA ILE A 19 7.07 15.71 6.03
C ILE A 19 8.35 16.45 6.48
N HIS A 20 8.23 17.71 6.89
CA HIS A 20 9.37 18.53 7.32
C HIS A 20 9.33 18.92 8.80
N THR A 21 8.17 18.81 9.46
CA THR A 21 7.97 19.25 10.84
C THR A 21 7.99 18.10 11.83
N GLN A 22 7.78 16.87 11.34
CA GLN A 22 7.70 15.64 12.13
C GLN A 22 6.56 15.62 13.16
N GLU A 23 5.63 16.58 13.11
CA GLU A 23 4.40 16.60 13.91
C GLU A 23 3.57 15.35 13.58
N ILE A 24 3.08 14.65 14.61
CA ILE A 24 2.39 13.36 14.48
C ILE A 24 0.95 13.51 14.92
N TYR A 25 0.07 12.82 14.22
CA TYR A 25 -1.34 12.89 14.45
C TYR A 25 -2.06 11.57 14.11
N PRO A 26 -3.30 11.35 14.57
CA PRO A 26 -4.10 10.18 14.21
C PRO A 26 -4.29 10.03 12.69
N ALA A 27 -4.36 8.77 12.23
CA ALA A 27 -4.55 8.43 10.83
C ALA A 27 -5.98 8.65 10.31
N ASP A 28 -6.96 8.65 11.22
CA ASP A 28 -8.39 8.84 10.95
C ASP A 28 -8.84 10.30 11.07
N GLU A 29 -7.93 11.21 11.41
CA GLU A 29 -8.23 12.63 11.47
C GLU A 29 -8.21 13.24 10.05
N ILE A 30 -9.29 13.92 9.69
CA ILE A 30 -9.37 14.65 8.41
C ILE A 30 -8.59 15.95 8.54
N ARG A 31 -7.37 15.98 7.99
CA ARG A 31 -6.60 17.20 7.83
C ARG A 31 -5.76 17.20 6.56
N TYR A 32 -5.42 18.40 6.09
CA TYR A 32 -4.69 18.61 4.84
C TYR A 32 -3.25 19.09 5.05
N LEU A 33 -2.96 19.71 6.20
CA LEU A 33 -1.65 20.25 6.57
C LEU A 33 -1.38 20.01 8.05
N SER A 34 -0.11 20.02 8.45
CA SER A 34 0.27 20.10 9.86
C SER A 34 -0.05 21.48 10.45
N ASP A 35 0.04 21.61 11.78
CA ASP A 35 -0.18 22.90 12.47
C ASP A 35 0.83 23.96 12.03
N SER A 36 2.02 23.52 11.64
CA SER A 36 3.08 24.35 11.06
C SER A 36 2.93 24.57 9.55
N GLY A 37 1.86 24.08 8.92
CA GLY A 37 1.55 24.28 7.50
C GLY A 37 2.26 23.34 6.52
N ALA A 38 2.88 22.25 7.00
CA ALA A 38 3.56 21.29 6.13
C ALA A 38 2.59 20.27 5.52
N LEU A 39 2.95 19.71 4.35
CA LEU A 39 2.29 18.52 3.80
C LEU A 39 2.46 17.34 4.75
N LEU A 40 1.48 16.44 4.70
CA LEU A 40 1.41 15.24 5.52
C LEU A 40 1.70 14.00 4.68
N ASP A 41 2.29 13.00 5.33
CA ASP A 41 2.50 11.67 4.80
C ASP A 41 1.86 10.61 5.72
N VAL A 42 1.55 9.45 5.17
CA VAL A 42 1.08 8.28 5.94
C VAL A 42 2.31 7.53 6.44
N TRP A 43 2.49 7.50 7.75
CA TRP A 43 3.64 6.88 8.39
C TRP A 43 3.29 5.53 8.99
N HIS A 44 4.06 4.50 8.67
CA HIS A 44 3.91 3.14 9.20
C HIS A 44 4.94 2.83 10.30
N ASP A 45 4.55 2.10 11.34
CA ASP A 45 5.50 1.47 12.27
C ASP A 45 6.13 0.22 11.63
N LEU A 46 7.17 0.45 10.83
CA LEU A 46 7.87 -0.63 10.13
C LEU A 46 8.61 -1.57 11.08
N GLU A 47 9.03 -1.13 12.27
CA GLU A 47 9.69 -2.01 13.23
C GLU A 47 8.69 -2.96 13.89
N GLY A 48 7.49 -2.46 14.23
CA GLY A 48 6.39 -3.31 14.69
C GLY A 48 5.86 -4.27 13.61
N LEU A 49 5.96 -3.89 12.32
CA LEU A 49 5.54 -4.73 11.19
C LEU A 49 6.60 -5.76 10.78
N ARG A 50 7.89 -5.50 11.02
CA ARG A 50 9.01 -6.37 10.64
C ARG A 50 8.83 -7.87 10.99
N PRO A 51 8.34 -8.27 12.18
CA PRO A 51 8.12 -9.68 12.49
C PRO A 51 6.87 -10.30 11.82
N GLN A 52 6.00 -9.49 11.21
CA GLN A 52 4.73 -9.89 10.63
C GLN A 52 4.81 -10.04 9.10
N VAL A 53 5.78 -9.38 8.47
CA VAL A 53 5.92 -9.36 7.01
C VAL A 53 7.19 -10.07 6.56
N SER A 54 7.11 -10.73 5.41
CA SER A 54 8.28 -11.32 4.75
C SER A 54 8.09 -11.30 3.24
N ARG A 55 9.19 -11.47 2.51
CA ARG A 55 9.11 -11.63 1.06
C ARG A 55 8.29 -12.88 0.71
N GLU A 56 8.50 -13.98 1.44
CA GLU A 56 7.81 -15.25 1.23
C GLU A 56 6.29 -15.10 1.42
N LEU A 57 5.84 -14.29 2.38
CA LEU A 57 4.43 -13.97 2.59
C LEU A 57 3.83 -13.29 1.35
N PHE A 58 4.52 -12.27 0.83
CA PHE A 58 4.04 -11.51 -0.31
C PHE A 58 4.15 -12.27 -1.63
N ASP A 59 5.18 -13.10 -1.80
CA ASP A 59 5.34 -13.96 -2.96
C ASP A 59 4.30 -15.09 -2.97
N GLY A 60 3.93 -15.63 -1.81
CA GLY A 60 2.85 -16.61 -1.67
C GLY A 60 1.47 -16.06 -2.05
N ARG A 61 1.31 -14.74 -2.15
CA ARG A 61 0.09 -14.07 -2.62
C ARG A 61 0.09 -13.80 -4.11
N VAL A 62 1.23 -13.94 -4.81
CA VAL A 62 1.27 -13.82 -6.28
C VAL A 62 0.41 -14.94 -6.85
N ARG A 63 -0.74 -14.59 -7.40
CA ARG A 63 -1.49 -15.51 -8.27
C ARG A 63 -1.13 -15.23 -9.73
N GLY A 64 -1.28 -16.26 -10.55
CA GLY A 64 -1.24 -16.14 -12.02
C GLY A 64 -2.49 -15.44 -12.54
N ALA A 65 -2.98 -15.82 -13.72
CA ALA A 65 -4.17 -15.20 -14.30
C ALA A 65 -5.38 -15.22 -13.32
N PRO A 66 -6.24 -14.18 -13.34
CA PRO A 66 -7.41 -14.10 -12.47
C PRO A 66 -8.29 -15.35 -12.58
N GLY A 67 -8.66 -15.91 -11.42
CA GLY A 67 -9.72 -16.91 -11.35
C GLY A 67 -11.11 -16.28 -11.52
N PRO A 68 -12.18 -17.09 -11.56
CA PRO A 68 -13.56 -16.58 -11.66
C PRO A 68 -14.00 -15.76 -10.43
N THR A 69 -13.26 -15.85 -9.32
CA THR A 69 -13.50 -15.09 -8.09
C THR A 69 -12.26 -14.27 -7.78
N VAL A 70 -12.43 -12.97 -7.60
CA VAL A 70 -11.37 -12.04 -7.18
C VAL A 70 -11.36 -11.95 -5.66
N HIS A 71 -10.21 -12.20 -5.04
CA HIS A 71 -9.95 -11.99 -3.64
C HIS A 71 -8.89 -10.88 -3.46
N PRO A 72 -9.20 -9.76 -2.78
CA PRO A 72 -8.33 -8.58 -2.77
C PRO A 72 -6.90 -8.88 -2.29
N LEU A 73 -6.76 -9.68 -1.23
CA LEU A 73 -5.44 -10.00 -0.66
C LEU A 73 -4.52 -10.86 -1.55
N THR A 74 -5.03 -11.40 -2.66
CA THR A 74 -4.24 -12.27 -3.56
C THR A 74 -4.26 -11.81 -5.01
N ASP A 75 -5.31 -11.11 -5.44
CA ASP A 75 -5.49 -10.75 -6.85
C ASP A 75 -5.19 -9.26 -7.11
N SER A 76 -5.21 -8.40 -6.09
CA SER A 76 -4.74 -7.01 -6.23
C SER A 76 -3.25 -6.91 -5.92
N GLY A 77 -2.52 -6.25 -6.82
CA GLY A 77 -1.13 -5.89 -6.63
C GLY A 77 -0.91 -4.85 -5.53
N VAL A 78 -1.96 -4.12 -5.13
CA VAL A 78 -1.93 -3.24 -3.95
C VAL A 78 -2.19 -4.07 -2.69
N TRP A 79 -3.33 -4.76 -2.63
CA TRP A 79 -3.80 -5.41 -1.40
C TRP A 79 -3.08 -6.71 -1.05
N ARG A 80 -2.28 -7.29 -1.96
CA ARG A 80 -1.34 -8.36 -1.61
C ARG A 80 -0.28 -7.93 -0.58
N TYR A 81 -0.08 -6.63 -0.38
CA TYR A 81 0.79 -6.04 0.64
C TYR A 81 -0.01 -5.45 1.81
N HIS A 82 -1.21 -5.97 2.10
CA HIS A 82 -2.19 -5.44 3.07
C HIS A 82 -1.61 -4.86 4.37
N GLU A 83 -0.65 -5.57 4.99
CA GLU A 83 0.02 -5.16 6.24
C GLU A 83 0.78 -3.83 6.11
N LEU A 84 1.23 -3.50 4.90
CA LEU A 84 1.99 -2.29 4.54
C LEU A 84 1.11 -1.20 3.92
N ILE A 85 -0.19 -1.44 3.71
CA ILE A 85 -1.10 -0.47 3.06
C ILE A 85 -2.05 0.16 4.07
N LEU A 86 -3.01 -0.61 4.57
CA LEU A 86 -4.02 -0.14 5.51
C LEU A 86 -4.55 -1.34 6.29
N PRO A 87 -4.43 -1.39 7.63
CA PRO A 87 -4.78 -2.55 8.45
C PRO A 87 -6.30 -2.67 8.67
N VAL A 88 -7.08 -2.68 7.59
CA VAL A 88 -8.53 -2.86 7.61
C VAL A 88 -8.93 -4.33 7.46
N PRO A 89 -10.08 -4.76 8.01
CA PRO A 89 -10.64 -6.07 7.72
C PRO A 89 -10.77 -6.34 6.21
N ALA A 90 -10.44 -7.56 5.77
CA ALA A 90 -10.44 -7.92 4.35
C ALA A 90 -11.82 -7.74 3.66
N ASN A 91 -12.91 -7.89 4.42
CA ASN A 91 -14.28 -7.70 3.91
C ASN A 91 -14.69 -6.22 3.77
N GLN A 92 -13.84 -5.27 4.19
CA GLN A 92 -14.01 -3.83 3.98
C GLN A 92 -13.17 -3.32 2.81
N ILE A 93 -12.34 -4.17 2.21
CA ILE A 93 -11.51 -3.80 1.07
C ILE A 93 -12.38 -3.73 -0.19
N VAL A 94 -12.32 -2.57 -0.86
CA VAL A 94 -12.85 -2.39 -2.21
C VAL A 94 -11.68 -2.43 -3.18
N SER A 95 -11.72 -3.35 -4.15
CA SER A 95 -10.65 -3.55 -5.13
C SER A 95 -11.20 -3.99 -6.47
N ARG A 96 -10.49 -3.66 -7.54
CA ARG A 96 -10.74 -4.12 -8.92
C ARG A 96 -9.62 -5.01 -9.45
N ALA A 97 -8.85 -5.65 -8.56
CA ALA A 97 -7.64 -6.38 -8.90
C ALA A 97 -6.57 -5.51 -9.57
N GLU A 98 -6.52 -4.23 -9.22
CA GLU A 98 -5.50 -3.28 -9.67
C GLU A 98 -4.09 -3.71 -9.29
N GLY A 99 -3.09 -3.22 -10.02
CA GLY A 99 -1.68 -3.58 -9.80
C GLY A 99 -1.33 -4.93 -10.43
N ASN A 100 -0.20 -5.53 -10.02
CA ASN A 100 0.40 -6.68 -10.70
C ASN A 100 0.64 -6.41 -12.20
N THR A 101 0.82 -5.14 -12.56
CA THR A 101 0.98 -4.68 -13.94
C THR A 101 2.27 -5.24 -14.57
N PRO A 102 2.30 -5.43 -15.90
CA PRO A 102 3.46 -6.00 -16.58
C PRO A 102 4.75 -5.22 -16.31
N LEU A 103 5.82 -5.97 -16.03
CA LEU A 103 7.21 -5.51 -16.11
C LEU A 103 7.85 -6.24 -17.29
N TYR A 104 8.30 -5.50 -18.30
CA TYR A 104 8.75 -6.09 -19.56
C TYR A 104 9.99 -5.39 -20.10
N GLU A 105 10.76 -6.12 -20.90
CA GLU A 105 11.91 -5.59 -21.62
C GLU A 105 11.47 -5.11 -23.00
N HIS A 106 12.12 -4.07 -23.52
CA HIS A 106 11.86 -3.57 -24.87
C HIS A 106 13.17 -3.31 -25.63
N PRO A 107 13.67 -4.30 -26.40
CA PRO A 107 15.00 -4.24 -27.01
C PRO A 107 15.29 -2.97 -27.81
N CYS A 108 14.33 -2.48 -28.60
CA CYS A 108 14.54 -1.24 -29.38
C CYS A 108 14.72 0.01 -28.50
N VAL A 109 14.07 0.06 -27.34
CA VAL A 109 14.21 1.18 -26.40
C VAL A 109 15.54 1.05 -25.66
N SER A 110 15.93 -0.17 -25.28
CA SER A 110 17.24 -0.47 -24.70
C SER A 110 18.38 -0.05 -25.62
N GLU A 111 18.32 -0.44 -26.91
CA GLU A 111 19.30 -0.08 -27.93
C GLU A 111 19.34 1.44 -28.17
N TRP A 112 18.17 2.07 -28.33
CA TRP A 112 18.08 3.52 -28.51
C TRP A 112 18.66 4.30 -27.32
N ALA A 113 18.43 3.84 -26.10
CA ALA A 113 18.95 4.46 -24.88
C ALA A 113 20.42 4.11 -24.59
N GLY A 114 20.98 3.09 -25.25
CA GLY A 114 22.32 2.57 -24.95
C GLY A 114 22.42 1.92 -23.57
N ILE A 115 21.35 1.25 -23.11
CA ILE A 115 21.27 0.62 -21.78
C ILE A 115 21.14 -0.89 -21.94
N ASP A 116 22.04 -1.65 -21.32
CA ASP A 116 22.07 -3.11 -21.43
C ASP A 116 20.88 -3.80 -20.75
N THR A 117 20.37 -3.25 -19.65
CA THR A 117 19.23 -3.81 -18.91
C THR A 117 18.23 -2.71 -18.58
N LEU A 118 17.14 -2.67 -19.36
CA LEU A 118 16.05 -1.72 -19.20
C LEU A 118 14.72 -2.47 -19.09
N TYR A 119 14.01 -2.24 -17.99
CA TYR A 119 12.65 -2.70 -17.80
C TYR A 119 11.67 -1.54 -17.85
N LEU A 120 10.53 -1.78 -18.49
CA LEU A 120 9.39 -0.87 -18.54
C LEU A 120 8.27 -1.44 -17.67
N LYS A 121 7.70 -0.60 -16.80
CA LYS A 121 6.59 -0.95 -15.92
C LYS A 121 5.30 -0.32 -16.47
N HIS A 122 4.36 -1.14 -16.92
CA HIS A 122 3.14 -0.69 -17.60
C HIS A 122 2.00 -0.36 -16.62
N GLU A 123 2.01 0.82 -16.00
CA GLU A 123 0.98 1.16 -14.99
C GLU A 123 -0.37 1.65 -15.58
N GLY A 124 -0.47 1.88 -16.89
CA GLY A 124 -1.72 2.29 -17.53
C GLY A 124 -2.58 1.09 -17.94
N GLU A 125 -3.64 0.79 -17.22
CA GLU A 125 -4.70 -0.15 -17.64
C GLU A 125 -6.08 0.51 -17.52
#